data_AF-A0AAD6YUS4-F1
#
_entry.id   AF-A0AAD6YUS4-F1
#
_cell.length_a   1.000
_cell.length_b   1.000
_cell.length_c   1.000
_cell.angle_alpha   90.00
_cell.angle_beta   90.00
_cell.angle_gamma   90.00
#
_symmetry.space_group_name_H-M   'P 1'
#
loop_
_entity.id
_entity.type
_entity.pdbx_description
1 polymer ?
#
loop_
_entity_poly.entity_id
_entity_poly.type
_entity_poly.pdbx_seq_one_letter_code
_entity_poly.pdbx_strand_id
1 'polypeptide(L)'
;MPLEKTTLSAHSKARAQWNRMRPLLIITGGVLLVVCLHYLGNPKMGRPFGALSVASEDLSPVEREPERTAVKRAYLRSWNGAEGLGSYLQHFKQSIVLAEALDSEHFVSFAKSEHGYSTSEFWNGQLSGAVGRRPLPLAMDGNRLCRIGDYVPHETRAGLVHGLCGGRPSALSEMADVKARMAHCKSIVDTDQAELEEGLNGCIAGWVRARVGPARQFVLPPLSDPPTRPITVGVHVRWGDMAASLNRTGAFYGSMGITDIVRILRDIRARWGVVGGAGVQVKIAMQNSTNAGGGVLSQLRLDDTDAGAWTTLEVVDSGDPIADLYALSNNDILLVGGSSYALTAHLLAPPGGLTIAGHNSMHKFANTTGFGRHVVPLAQYSPDSLRLALRSDSTI
;
A
#
# COMPACT_ATOMS: atom_id res chain seq x y z
N MET A 1 -16.09 -26.69 -56.89
CA MET A 1 -16.52 -25.48 -56.16
C MET A 1 -15.27 -24.70 -55.77
N PRO A 2 -14.97 -23.55 -56.38
CA PRO A 2 -13.81 -22.74 -56.02
C PRO A 2 -14.16 -21.79 -54.86
N LEU A 3 -13.22 -21.64 -53.92
CA LEU A 3 -13.26 -20.68 -52.83
C LEU A 3 -12.81 -19.30 -53.35
N GLU A 4 -13.75 -18.37 -53.42
CA GLU A 4 -13.52 -16.96 -53.74
C GLU A 4 -12.86 -16.26 -52.53
N LYS A 5 -11.59 -15.86 -52.68
CA LYS A 5 -10.93 -14.96 -51.72
C LYS A 5 -11.36 -13.53 -52.02
N THR A 6 -12.24 -12.97 -51.19
CA THR A 6 -12.62 -11.55 -51.23
C THR A 6 -11.49 -10.69 -50.66
N THR A 7 -10.71 -10.06 -51.55
CA THR A 7 -9.78 -8.99 -51.18
C THR A 7 -10.54 -7.71 -50.88
N LEU A 8 -10.71 -7.40 -49.59
CA LEU A 8 -11.21 -6.11 -49.12
C LEU A 8 -10.22 -4.99 -49.49
N SER A 9 -10.67 -4.07 -50.35
CA SER A 9 -9.92 -2.88 -50.80
C SER A 9 -9.45 -2.03 -49.61
N ALA A 10 -8.25 -1.44 -49.74
CA ALA A 10 -7.59 -0.62 -48.70
C ALA A 10 -8.48 0.53 -48.15
N HIS A 11 -9.44 1.03 -48.93
CA HIS A 11 -10.40 2.03 -48.48
C HIS A 11 -11.42 1.50 -47.45
N SER A 12 -11.78 0.22 -47.50
CA SER A 12 -12.70 -0.40 -46.53
C SER A 12 -12.05 -0.60 -45.15
N LYS A 13 -10.74 -0.91 -45.12
CA LYS A 13 -9.95 -1.05 -43.88
C LYS A 13 -9.73 0.29 -43.18
N ALA A 14 -9.43 1.35 -43.94
CA ALA A 14 -9.30 2.70 -43.38
C ALA A 14 -10.62 3.24 -42.79
N ARG A 15 -11.77 2.94 -43.42
CA ARG A 15 -13.09 3.36 -42.92
C ARG A 15 -13.51 2.62 -41.65
N ALA A 16 -13.16 1.33 -41.53
CA ALA A 16 -13.37 0.54 -40.32
C ALA A 16 -12.48 1.00 -39.16
N GLN A 17 -11.25 1.42 -39.45
CA GLN A 17 -10.32 1.95 -38.44
C GLN A 17 -10.74 3.35 -37.97
N TRP A 18 -11.24 4.21 -38.87
CA TRP A 18 -11.80 5.52 -38.52
C TRP A 18 -13.05 5.43 -37.64
N ASN A 19 -13.96 4.50 -37.93
CA ASN A 19 -15.16 4.29 -37.12
C ASN A 19 -14.85 3.69 -35.73
N ARG A 20 -13.72 3.02 -35.54
CA ARG A 20 -13.24 2.56 -34.22
C ARG A 20 -12.59 3.68 -33.38
N MET A 21 -12.00 4.71 -34.01
CA MET A 21 -11.35 5.81 -33.29
C MET A 21 -12.30 6.97 -32.91
N ARG A 22 -13.45 7.10 -33.58
CA ARG A 22 -14.46 8.12 -33.30
C ARG A 22 -14.94 8.19 -31.83
N PRO A 23 -15.32 7.09 -31.16
CA PRO A 23 -15.74 7.17 -29.76
C PRO A 23 -14.58 7.53 -28.82
N LEU A 24 -13.35 7.12 -29.13
CA LEU A 24 -12.18 7.41 -28.31
C LEU A 24 -11.82 8.91 -28.31
N LEU A 25 -11.91 9.56 -29.48
CA LEU A 25 -11.69 11.00 -29.66
C LEU A 25 -12.79 11.87 -29.03
N ILE A 26 -14.04 11.40 -29.05
CA ILE A 26 -15.16 12.10 -28.40
C ILE A 26 -15.04 12.01 -26.87
N ILE A 27 -14.58 10.88 -26.32
CA ILE A 27 -14.38 10.71 -24.87
C ILE A 27 -13.19 11.53 -24.37
N THR A 28 -12.05 11.49 -25.08
CA THR A 28 -10.87 12.30 -24.69
C THR A 28 -11.09 13.80 -24.87
N GLY A 29 -11.80 14.22 -25.92
CA GLY A 29 -12.20 15.61 -26.12
C GLY A 29 -13.22 16.10 -25.08
N GLY A 30 -14.20 15.25 -24.73
CA GLY A 30 -15.24 15.58 -23.74
C GLY A 30 -14.70 15.70 -22.32
N VAL A 31 -13.77 14.83 -21.91
CA VAL A 31 -13.13 14.90 -20.58
C VAL A 31 -12.27 16.16 -20.45
N LEU A 32 -11.54 16.55 -21.49
CA LEU A 32 -10.76 17.80 -21.46
C LEU A 32 -11.66 19.05 -21.37
N LEU A 33 -12.81 19.04 -22.06
CA LEU A 33 -13.75 20.17 -22.05
C LEU A 33 -14.44 20.34 -20.69
N VAL A 34 -14.80 19.25 -20.02
CA VAL A 34 -15.42 19.29 -18.67
C VAL A 34 -14.41 19.76 -17.62
N VAL A 35 -13.15 19.36 -17.73
CA VAL A 35 -12.07 19.84 -16.84
C VAL A 35 -11.81 21.33 -17.06
N CYS A 36 -11.77 21.81 -18.31
CA CYS A 36 -11.61 23.24 -18.60
C CYS A 36 -12.82 24.08 -18.13
N LEU A 37 -14.04 23.57 -18.26
CA LEU A 37 -15.25 24.26 -17.81
C LEU A 37 -15.40 24.30 -16.28
N HIS A 38 -14.89 23.30 -15.56
CA HIS A 38 -14.85 23.32 -14.09
C HIS A 38 -13.83 24.34 -13.53
N TYR A 39 -12.73 24.60 -14.24
CA TYR A 39 -11.70 25.55 -13.80
C TYR A 39 -11.99 27.01 -14.18
N LEU A 40 -12.80 27.25 -15.21
CA LEU A 40 -13.10 28.60 -15.71
C LEU A 40 -14.45 29.16 -15.23
N GLY A 41 -15.27 28.36 -14.56
CA GLY A 41 -16.67 28.68 -14.23
C GLY A 41 -16.98 28.81 -12.74
N ASN A 42 -16.27 29.66 -11.98
CA ASN A 42 -16.83 30.15 -10.71
C ASN A 42 -16.31 31.53 -10.28
N PRO A 43 -16.94 32.62 -10.77
CA PRO A 43 -16.79 33.95 -10.20
C PRO A 43 -18.01 34.33 -9.31
N LYS A 44 -17.74 35.09 -8.22
CA LYS A 44 -18.67 35.88 -7.35
C LYS A 44 -19.19 35.16 -6.08
N MET A 45 -19.41 35.78 -4.91
CA MET A 45 -19.29 37.15 -4.38
C MET A 45 -19.60 37.18 -2.86
N GLY A 46 -19.00 38.13 -2.10
CA GLY A 46 -19.56 38.85 -0.93
C GLY A 46 -19.70 38.08 0.41
N ARG A 47 -19.52 38.65 1.61
CA ARG A 47 -19.52 40.05 2.10
C ARG A 47 -18.94 40.11 3.56
N PRO A 48 -18.78 41.33 4.16
CA PRO A 48 -17.80 41.64 5.21
C PRO A 48 -18.38 41.78 6.62
N PHE A 49 -17.55 41.60 7.65
CA PHE A 49 -17.66 42.15 9.02
C PHE A 49 -16.28 41.89 9.67
N GLY A 50 -15.63 42.72 10.46
CA GLY A 50 -15.89 44.00 11.10
C GLY A 50 -14.73 44.16 12.09
N ALA A 51 -14.07 45.31 12.10
CA ALA A 51 -12.96 45.59 13.00
C ALA A 51 -13.42 45.61 14.47
N LEU A 52 -12.59 45.13 15.39
CA LEU A 52 -12.44 45.69 16.74
C LEU A 52 -11.02 45.38 17.26
N SER A 53 -10.34 46.47 17.60
CA SER A 53 -9.02 46.58 18.23
C SER A 53 -9.02 45.99 19.65
N VAL A 54 -7.86 45.54 20.15
CA VAL A 54 -7.17 46.12 21.34
C VAL A 54 -5.94 45.27 21.73
N ALA A 55 -4.89 45.99 22.11
CA ALA A 55 -3.71 45.62 22.91
C ALA A 55 -2.55 44.88 22.21
N SER A 56 -1.58 45.71 21.80
CA SER A 56 -0.17 45.41 21.76
C SER A 56 0.36 45.00 23.14
N GLU A 57 1.10 43.89 23.19
CA GLU A 57 2.23 43.74 24.11
C GLU A 57 3.36 43.06 23.36
N ASP A 58 4.50 43.76 23.36
CA ASP A 58 5.76 43.39 22.74
C ASP A 58 6.27 42.03 23.23
N LEU A 59 6.31 41.06 22.32
CA LEU A 59 7.29 39.98 22.36
C LEU A 59 7.81 39.82 20.93
N SER A 60 9.00 40.35 20.68
CA SER A 60 9.77 40.19 19.45
C SER A 60 9.67 38.76 18.91
N PRO A 61 9.13 38.53 17.70
CA PRO A 61 9.23 37.23 17.08
C PRO A 61 10.68 37.05 16.67
N VAL A 62 11.34 36.04 17.23
CA VAL A 62 12.49 35.42 16.58
C VAL A 62 12.02 35.08 15.18
N GLU A 63 12.52 35.84 14.20
CA GLU A 63 12.36 35.59 12.78
C GLU A 63 13.06 34.26 12.49
N ARG A 64 12.40 33.14 12.79
CA ARG A 64 12.77 31.86 12.18
C ARG A 64 12.44 32.06 10.72
N GLU A 65 13.47 32.29 9.91
CA GLU A 65 13.38 32.02 8.48
C GLU A 65 12.62 30.69 8.33
N PRO A 66 11.54 30.66 7.55
CA PRO A 66 10.94 29.38 7.19
C PRO A 66 12.04 28.63 6.46
N GLU A 67 12.55 27.57 7.10
CA GLU A 67 13.45 26.59 6.52
C GLU A 67 12.96 26.33 5.10
N ARG A 68 13.69 26.85 4.10
CA ARG A 68 13.35 26.66 2.69
C ARG A 68 13.38 25.17 2.48
N THR A 69 12.22 24.53 2.51
CA THR A 69 12.06 23.12 2.17
C THR A 69 12.66 22.95 0.79
N ALA A 70 13.82 22.30 0.72
CA ALA A 70 14.52 22.06 -0.53
C ALA A 70 13.53 21.38 -1.48
N VAL A 71 13.26 22.01 -2.62
CA VAL A 71 12.30 21.47 -3.59
C VAL A 71 12.83 20.12 -4.08
N LYS A 72 12.22 19.02 -3.64
CA LYS A 72 12.55 17.67 -4.08
C LYS A 72 12.28 17.54 -5.59
N ARG A 73 13.17 16.82 -6.29
CA ARG A 73 12.97 16.45 -7.71
C ARG A 73 11.76 15.52 -7.84
N ALA A 74 11.06 15.51 -8.97
CA ALA A 74 9.99 14.55 -9.20
C ALA A 74 10.54 13.28 -9.86
N TYR A 75 10.22 12.10 -9.34
CA TYR A 75 10.46 10.81 -9.98
C TYR A 75 9.11 10.21 -10.37
N LEU A 76 8.87 9.99 -11.65
CA LEU A 76 7.58 9.57 -12.20
C LEU A 76 7.69 8.16 -12.72
N ARG A 77 6.95 7.23 -12.12
CA ARG A 77 6.81 5.87 -12.63
C ARG A 77 5.41 5.65 -13.16
N SER A 78 5.32 5.31 -14.44
CA SER A 78 4.07 4.93 -15.08
C SER A 78 3.88 3.42 -15.13
N TRP A 79 2.69 2.96 -14.76
CA TRP A 79 2.28 1.57 -14.92
C TRP A 79 0.77 1.48 -15.16
N ASN A 80 0.38 0.67 -16.13
CA ASN A 80 -1.01 0.27 -16.33
C ASN A 80 -1.12 -1.25 -16.17
N GLY A 81 -1.94 -1.71 -15.24
CA GLY A 81 -2.09 -3.14 -14.98
C GLY A 81 -3.44 -3.48 -14.35
N ALA A 82 -3.92 -4.69 -14.61
CA ALA A 82 -5.13 -5.22 -14.01
C ALA A 82 -4.79 -6.03 -12.75
N GLU A 83 -4.22 -5.39 -11.73
CA GLU A 83 -3.76 -6.09 -10.53
C GLU A 83 -4.42 -5.60 -9.23
N GLY A 84 -4.30 -6.42 -8.18
CA GLY A 84 -4.72 -6.12 -6.81
C GLY A 84 -3.77 -5.16 -6.09
N LEU A 85 -4.25 -4.51 -5.02
CA LEU A 85 -3.61 -3.35 -4.39
C LEU A 85 -2.18 -3.63 -3.92
N GLY A 86 -1.97 -4.79 -3.29
CA GLY A 86 -0.64 -5.19 -2.85
C GLY A 86 0.31 -5.57 -3.98
N SER A 87 -0.22 -6.03 -5.11
CA SER A 87 0.58 -6.44 -6.27
C SER A 87 1.22 -5.23 -6.96
N TYR A 88 0.47 -4.13 -7.08
CA TYR A 88 0.99 -2.85 -7.56
C TYR A 88 2.24 -2.39 -6.79
N LEU A 89 2.26 -2.53 -5.46
CA LEU A 89 3.44 -2.15 -4.67
C LEU A 89 4.69 -2.94 -5.08
N GLN A 90 4.54 -4.20 -5.50
CA GLN A 90 5.68 -5.03 -5.93
C GLN A 90 6.34 -4.49 -7.21
N HIS A 91 5.55 -3.87 -8.09
CA HIS A 91 6.00 -3.28 -9.35
C HIS A 91 6.72 -1.94 -9.24
N PHE A 92 6.65 -1.30 -8.06
CA PHE A 92 7.22 0.03 -7.83
C PHE A 92 8.39 0.03 -6.85
N LYS A 93 8.82 -1.13 -6.32
CA LYS A 93 9.83 -1.11 -5.26
C LYS A 93 11.19 -0.60 -5.75
N GLN A 94 11.61 -1.03 -6.94
CA GLN A 94 12.88 -0.54 -7.50
C GLN A 94 12.81 0.97 -7.73
N SER A 95 11.73 1.47 -8.31
CA SER A 95 11.54 2.90 -8.57
C SER A 95 11.46 3.73 -7.27
N ILE A 96 10.87 3.19 -6.20
CA ILE A 96 10.87 3.83 -4.88
C ILE A 96 12.29 3.93 -4.32
N VAL A 97 13.07 2.84 -4.33
CA VAL A 97 14.46 2.83 -3.82
C VAL A 97 15.34 3.79 -4.62
N LEU A 98 15.23 3.80 -5.94
CA LEU A 98 15.98 4.72 -6.79
C LEU A 98 15.59 6.18 -6.54
N ALA A 99 14.29 6.47 -6.40
CA ALA A 99 13.82 7.81 -6.12
C ALA A 99 14.37 8.34 -4.79
N GLU A 100 14.35 7.51 -3.73
CA GLU A 100 14.91 7.86 -2.44
C GLU A 100 16.41 8.16 -2.54
N ALA A 101 17.17 7.28 -3.20
CA ALA A 101 18.61 7.46 -3.36
C ALA A 101 19.01 8.68 -4.22
N LEU A 102 18.09 9.16 -5.07
CA LEU A 102 18.24 10.36 -5.89
C LEU A 102 17.72 11.65 -5.22
N ASP A 103 17.31 11.60 -3.95
CA ASP A 103 16.62 12.67 -3.23
C ASP A 103 15.39 13.20 -4.00
N SER A 104 14.61 12.28 -4.58
CA SER A 104 13.46 12.57 -5.42
C SER A 104 12.17 12.10 -4.78
N GLU A 105 11.09 12.83 -5.00
CA GLU A 105 9.74 12.46 -4.58
C GLU A 105 9.12 11.52 -5.63
N HIS A 106 8.78 10.29 -5.22
CA HIS A 106 8.31 9.22 -6.12
C HIS A 106 6.80 9.24 -6.40
N PHE A 107 6.37 9.52 -7.61
CA PHE A 107 4.97 9.55 -8.00
C PHE A 107 4.60 8.29 -8.78
N VAL A 108 3.57 7.60 -8.29
CA VAL A 108 2.95 6.45 -8.97
C VAL A 108 1.87 6.98 -9.92
N SER A 109 1.95 6.68 -11.22
CA SER A 109 0.98 7.20 -12.19
C SER A 109 -0.40 6.55 -12.12
N PHE A 110 -1.32 7.16 -12.87
CA PHE A 110 -2.76 7.00 -12.84
C PHE A 110 -3.25 5.83 -13.72
N ALA A 111 -3.55 4.69 -13.11
CA ALA A 111 -4.44 3.69 -13.67
C ALA A 111 -5.45 3.28 -12.59
N LYS A 112 -6.75 3.37 -12.89
CA LYS A 112 -7.76 2.77 -12.03
C LYS A 112 -7.62 1.26 -12.12
N SER A 113 -7.58 0.58 -10.98
CA SER A 113 -7.60 -0.89 -10.96
C SER A 113 -8.95 -1.39 -11.48
N GLU A 114 -8.97 -2.57 -12.09
CA GLU A 114 -10.22 -3.28 -12.43
C GLU A 114 -11.09 -3.57 -11.19
N HIS A 115 -10.50 -3.51 -9.99
CA HIS A 115 -11.19 -3.65 -8.71
C HIS A 115 -11.77 -2.33 -8.17
N GLY A 116 -11.84 -1.26 -8.98
CA GLY A 116 -12.57 -0.04 -8.66
C GLY A 116 -11.84 1.00 -7.81
N TYR A 117 -10.64 0.70 -7.30
CA TYR A 117 -9.83 1.66 -6.52
C TYR A 117 -8.77 2.37 -7.38
N SER A 118 -8.35 3.56 -6.93
CA SER A 118 -7.31 4.38 -7.57
C SER A 118 -5.99 4.21 -6.83
N THR A 119 -5.03 3.49 -7.44
CA THR A 119 -3.68 3.29 -6.88
C THR A 119 -2.96 4.61 -6.66
N SER A 120 -3.13 5.56 -7.58
CA SER A 120 -2.56 6.90 -7.48
C SER A 120 -3.17 7.71 -6.33
N GLU A 121 -4.48 7.62 -6.10
CA GLU A 121 -5.09 8.30 -4.95
C GLU A 121 -4.61 7.69 -3.64
N PHE A 122 -4.47 6.36 -3.60
CA PHE A 122 -3.97 5.67 -2.41
C PHE A 122 -2.51 6.04 -2.09
N TRP A 123 -1.60 5.92 -3.05
CA TRP A 123 -0.15 6.11 -2.82
C TRP A 123 0.30 7.57 -2.88
N ASN A 124 -0.42 8.46 -3.56
CA ASN A 124 -0.07 9.88 -3.66
C ASN A 124 -1.02 10.78 -2.84
N GLY A 125 -2.13 10.27 -2.29
CA GLY A 125 -3.18 11.10 -1.70
C GLY A 125 -2.74 12.00 -0.55
N GLN A 126 -1.82 11.55 0.31
CA GLN A 126 -1.30 12.38 1.40
C GLN A 126 -0.43 13.54 0.92
N LEU A 127 0.19 13.43 -0.27
CA LEU A 127 0.92 14.54 -0.87
C LEU A 127 -0.03 15.71 -1.23
N SER A 128 -1.28 15.39 -1.57
CA SER A 128 -2.32 16.36 -1.89
C SER A 128 -2.96 16.98 -0.64
N GLY A 129 -2.93 16.27 0.51
CA GLY A 129 -3.59 16.67 1.75
C GLY A 129 -2.73 17.40 2.78
N ALA A 130 -1.40 17.24 2.75
CA ALA A 130 -0.48 17.88 3.70
C ALA A 130 -0.33 19.40 3.49
N VAL A 131 -0.84 19.94 2.39
CA VAL A 131 -0.78 21.37 2.09
C VAL A 131 -2.14 21.83 1.63
N GLY A 132 -2.92 22.42 2.53
CA GLY A 132 -4.20 23.03 2.19
C GLY A 132 -4.06 23.88 0.92
N ARG A 133 -4.66 23.40 -0.18
CA ARG A 133 -4.78 24.10 -1.47
C ARG A 133 -3.50 24.77 -2.01
N ARG A 134 -2.30 24.32 -1.64
CA ARG A 134 -1.12 24.66 -2.44
C ARG A 134 -0.82 23.45 -3.32
N PRO A 135 -0.62 23.65 -4.63
CA PRO A 135 -0.01 22.59 -5.41
C PRO A 135 1.27 22.20 -4.68
N LEU A 136 1.51 20.90 -4.52
CA LEU A 136 2.83 20.39 -4.20
C LEU A 136 3.84 21.23 -4.99
N PRO A 137 4.98 21.65 -4.42
CA PRO A 137 6.07 22.19 -5.22
C PRO A 137 6.64 21.03 -6.07
N LEU A 138 5.82 20.53 -6.99
CA LEU A 138 6.14 19.66 -8.09
C LEU A 138 6.95 20.55 -9.03
N ALA A 139 8.26 20.54 -8.87
CA ALA A 139 9.14 21.03 -9.92
C ALA A 139 9.15 20.01 -11.08
N MET A 140 7.97 19.71 -11.64
CA MET A 140 7.88 19.08 -12.95
C MET A 140 8.33 20.13 -13.96
N ASP A 141 9.60 20.05 -14.33
CA ASP A 141 10.20 20.85 -15.37
C ASP A 141 10.46 19.93 -16.58
N GLY A 142 9.66 20.12 -17.64
CA GLY A 142 9.80 19.37 -18.88
C GLY A 142 11.09 19.68 -19.65
N ASN A 143 11.70 20.85 -19.41
CA ASN A 143 12.97 21.22 -20.04
C ASN A 143 14.18 20.58 -19.33
N ARG A 144 13.97 20.02 -18.13
CA ARG A 144 14.97 19.33 -17.32
C ARG A 144 14.50 17.91 -16.98
N LEU A 145 13.88 17.26 -17.96
CA LEU A 145 13.38 15.89 -17.91
C LEU A 145 14.49 14.91 -18.28
N CYS A 146 14.71 13.90 -17.45
CA CYS A 146 15.66 12.82 -17.71
C CYS A 146 14.97 11.47 -17.60
N ARG A 147 15.41 10.50 -18.41
CA ARG A 147 14.97 9.11 -18.26
C ARG A 147 15.97 8.35 -17.38
N ILE A 148 15.49 7.70 -16.32
CA ILE A 148 16.38 6.96 -15.40
C ILE A 148 17.12 5.82 -16.11
N GLY A 149 16.49 5.20 -17.12
CA GLY A 149 17.08 4.12 -17.93
C GLY A 149 18.37 4.51 -18.66
N ASP A 150 18.58 5.79 -18.94
CA ASP A 150 19.80 6.28 -19.61
C ASP A 150 21.00 6.33 -18.64
N TYR A 151 20.75 6.32 -17.34
CA TYR A 151 21.76 6.39 -16.28
C TYR A 151 21.92 5.08 -15.51
N VAL A 152 20.81 4.36 -15.33
CA VAL A 152 20.71 3.04 -14.69
C VAL A 152 19.94 2.12 -15.63
N PRO A 153 20.66 1.43 -16.55
CA PRO A 153 20.07 0.48 -17.48
C PRO A 153 19.28 -0.61 -16.76
N HIS A 154 18.23 -1.13 -17.40
CA HIS A 154 17.35 -2.18 -16.84
C HIS A 154 18.15 -3.38 -16.31
N GLU A 155 19.13 -3.85 -17.08
CA GLU A 155 19.86 -5.09 -16.79
C GLU A 155 20.74 -5.02 -15.54
N THR A 156 21.20 -3.83 -15.15
CA THR A 156 22.01 -3.64 -13.94
C THR A 156 21.18 -3.13 -12.75
N ARG A 157 19.95 -2.69 -13.01
CA ARG A 157 19.11 -2.00 -12.03
C ARG A 157 18.80 -2.86 -10.81
N ALA A 158 18.39 -4.12 -11.00
CA ALA A 158 18.09 -5.02 -9.88
C ALA A 158 19.32 -5.17 -8.97
N GLY A 159 20.49 -5.44 -9.55
CA GLY A 159 21.74 -5.57 -8.79
C GLY A 159 22.14 -4.31 -8.03
N LEU A 160 21.90 -3.12 -8.61
CA LEU A 160 22.12 -1.84 -7.95
C LEU A 160 21.12 -1.62 -6.81
N VAL A 161 19.82 -1.79 -7.06
CA VAL A 161 18.74 -1.60 -6.08
C VAL A 161 18.88 -2.52 -4.88
N HIS A 162 19.14 -3.81 -5.10
CA HIS A 162 19.40 -4.76 -4.01
C HIS A 162 20.67 -4.37 -3.24
N GLY A 163 21.70 -3.88 -3.92
CA GLY A 163 22.90 -3.34 -3.30
C GLY A 163 22.63 -2.10 -2.44
N LEU A 164 21.84 -1.14 -2.93
CA LEU A 164 21.41 0.04 -2.19
C LEU A 164 20.61 -0.37 -0.96
N CYS A 165 19.70 -1.32 -1.14
CA CYS A 165 18.86 -1.81 -0.06
C CYS A 165 19.64 -2.48 1.07
N GLY A 166 20.69 -3.22 0.71
CA GLY A 166 21.61 -3.83 1.67
C GLY A 166 22.69 -2.88 2.20
N GLY A 167 22.72 -1.60 1.78
CA GLY A 167 23.76 -0.65 2.19
C GLY A 167 25.15 -0.97 1.63
N ARG A 168 25.24 -1.67 0.50
CA ARG A 168 26.53 -2.07 -0.12
C ARG A 168 27.33 -0.84 -0.55
N PRO A 169 28.57 -0.63 -0.07
CA PRO A 169 29.36 0.57 -0.38
C PRO A 169 29.54 0.84 -1.88
N SER A 170 29.74 -0.20 -2.70
CA SER A 170 29.86 -0.04 -4.15
C SER A 170 28.57 0.47 -4.81
N ALA A 171 27.40 0.03 -4.34
CA ALA A 171 26.11 0.50 -4.84
C ALA A 171 25.86 1.97 -4.45
N LEU A 172 26.23 2.34 -3.22
CA LEU A 172 26.16 3.74 -2.76
C LEU A 172 27.06 4.65 -3.59
N SER A 173 28.30 4.22 -3.89
CA SER A 173 29.23 4.95 -4.76
C SER A 173 28.69 5.10 -6.18
N GLU A 174 28.23 4.00 -6.79
CA GLU A 174 27.66 4.02 -8.14
C GLU A 174 26.44 4.96 -8.23
N MET A 175 25.58 4.94 -7.22
CA MET A 175 24.42 5.82 -7.15
C MET A 175 24.81 7.28 -6.91
N ALA A 176 25.87 7.57 -6.16
CA ALA A 176 26.40 8.93 -6.03
C ALA A 176 26.88 9.48 -7.38
N ASP A 177 27.56 8.65 -8.19
CA ASP A 177 27.99 9.03 -9.53
C ASP A 177 26.80 9.27 -10.47
N VAL A 178 25.79 8.40 -10.42
CA VAL A 178 24.53 8.62 -11.15
C VAL A 178 23.86 9.93 -10.72
N LYS A 179 23.76 10.20 -9.41
CA LYS A 179 23.18 11.42 -8.87
C LYS A 179 23.90 12.68 -9.35
N ALA A 180 25.23 12.63 -9.44
CA ALA A 180 26.05 13.70 -10.00
C ALA A 180 25.78 13.90 -11.50
N ARG A 181 25.76 12.82 -12.29
CA ARG A 181 25.41 12.87 -13.73
C ARG A 181 24.01 13.43 -13.96
N MET A 182 23.07 13.15 -13.05
CA MET A 182 21.69 13.63 -13.09
C MET A 182 21.46 14.96 -12.36
N ALA A 183 22.50 15.71 -11.95
CA ALA A 183 22.34 16.98 -11.23
C ALA A 183 21.57 18.05 -12.05
N HIS A 184 21.61 17.95 -13.38
CA HIS A 184 20.85 18.82 -14.27
C HIS A 184 19.37 18.43 -14.37
N CYS A 185 18.95 17.24 -13.93
CA CYS A 185 17.57 16.78 -13.98
C CYS A 185 16.72 17.39 -12.86
N LYS A 186 15.49 17.81 -13.17
CA LYS A 186 14.47 18.22 -12.18
C LYS A 186 13.28 17.27 -12.16
N SER A 187 13.02 16.63 -13.29
CA SER A 187 12.02 15.58 -13.46
C SER A 187 12.70 14.33 -13.97
N ILE A 188 12.39 13.18 -13.38
CA ILE A 188 12.92 11.88 -13.74
C ILE A 188 11.73 11.02 -14.16
N VAL A 189 11.80 10.42 -15.34
CA VAL A 189 10.79 9.48 -15.82
C VAL A 189 11.37 8.08 -15.83
N ASP A 190 10.58 7.18 -15.30
CA ASP A 190 10.83 5.76 -15.31
C ASP A 190 9.75 5.06 -16.11
N THR A 191 10.20 4.51 -17.24
CA THR A 191 9.35 3.89 -18.26
C THR A 191 9.44 2.37 -18.21
N ASP A 192 10.12 1.80 -17.21
CA ASP A 192 10.24 0.36 -17.13
C ASP A 192 8.88 -0.29 -16.84
N GLN A 193 8.71 -1.52 -17.29
CA GLN A 193 7.43 -2.22 -17.27
C GLN A 193 7.54 -3.65 -16.70
N ALA A 194 8.71 -4.08 -16.23
CA ALA A 194 8.91 -5.46 -15.81
C ALA A 194 9.69 -5.58 -14.49
N GLU A 195 9.25 -4.89 -13.43
CA GLU A 195 9.97 -4.87 -12.15
C GLU A 195 9.16 -5.52 -11.03
N LEU A 196 8.97 -6.84 -11.07
CA LEU A 196 8.35 -7.56 -9.95
C LEU A 196 9.39 -7.88 -8.88
N GLU A 197 9.41 -7.11 -7.79
CA GLU A 197 10.32 -7.34 -6.67
C GLU A 197 9.59 -7.76 -5.41
N GLU A 198 9.72 -9.03 -5.01
CA GLU A 198 9.02 -9.54 -3.83
C GLU A 198 9.76 -9.28 -2.50
N GLY A 199 11.09 -9.13 -2.52
CA GLY A 199 11.93 -9.10 -1.31
C GLY A 199 12.27 -7.72 -0.72
N LEU A 200 12.02 -6.62 -1.45
CA LEU A 200 12.48 -5.28 -1.06
C LEU A 200 11.58 -4.54 -0.04
N ASN A 201 10.71 -5.24 0.69
CA ASN A 201 9.71 -4.59 1.55
C ASN A 201 10.32 -3.86 2.73
N GLY A 202 11.37 -4.42 3.35
CA GLY A 202 12.09 -3.74 4.42
C GLY A 202 12.68 -2.40 3.95
N CYS A 203 13.16 -2.34 2.70
CA CYS A 203 13.66 -1.12 2.08
C CYS A 203 12.61 -0.02 1.98
N ILE A 204 11.46 -0.37 1.41
CA ILE A 204 10.44 0.61 1.05
C ILE A 204 9.45 0.88 2.19
N ALA A 205 9.64 0.25 3.35
CA ALA A 205 8.74 0.38 4.49
C ALA A 205 8.60 1.84 4.94
N GLY A 206 9.72 2.59 4.99
CA GLY A 206 9.72 4.01 5.34
C GLY A 206 8.86 4.84 4.38
N TRP A 207 9.03 4.61 3.06
CA TRP A 207 8.23 5.27 2.04
C TRP A 207 6.73 4.93 2.15
N VAL A 208 6.38 3.64 2.30
CA VAL A 208 4.98 3.20 2.45
C VAL A 208 4.31 3.87 3.64
N ARG A 209 5.01 3.94 4.78
CA ARG A 209 4.50 4.58 6.00
C ARG A 209 4.42 6.10 5.88
N ALA A 210 5.35 6.74 5.19
CA ALA A 210 5.29 8.18 4.95
C ALA A 210 4.14 8.57 4.00
N ARG A 211 3.74 7.69 3.08
CA ARG A 211 2.68 7.96 2.09
C ARG A 211 1.28 7.64 2.55
N VAL A 212 1.15 6.54 3.25
CA VAL A 212 -0.16 5.98 3.62
C VAL A 212 -0.22 5.95 5.13
N GLY A 213 0.83 5.42 5.76
CA GLY A 213 1.02 5.39 7.21
C GLY A 213 -0.13 4.72 7.96
N PRO A 214 0.00 4.60 9.29
CA PRO A 214 -1.18 4.66 10.10
C PRO A 214 -1.74 6.08 9.91
N ALA A 215 -2.88 6.27 9.25
CA ALA A 215 -3.66 7.49 9.44
C ALA A 215 -3.67 7.84 10.94
N ARG A 216 -3.65 9.14 11.31
CA ARG A 216 -3.56 9.61 12.71
C ARG A 216 -4.53 8.94 13.70
N GLN A 217 -5.56 8.28 13.18
CA GLN A 217 -6.55 7.45 13.87
C GLN A 217 -6.11 6.02 14.26
N PHE A 218 -4.95 5.51 13.82
CA PHE A 218 -4.50 4.12 14.05
C PHE A 218 -3.39 4.01 15.09
N VAL A 219 -3.61 4.60 16.27
CA VAL A 219 -2.76 4.35 17.44
C VAL A 219 -3.49 3.32 18.29
N LEU A 220 -3.17 2.04 18.12
CA LEU A 220 -3.63 1.03 19.07
C LEU A 220 -3.09 1.43 20.46
N PRO A 221 -3.95 1.45 21.50
CA PRO A 221 -3.49 1.64 22.86
C PRO A 221 -2.45 0.57 23.18
N PRO A 222 -1.38 0.88 23.94
CA PRO A 222 -0.44 -0.13 24.39
C PRO A 222 -1.19 -1.32 25.02
N LEU A 223 -0.75 -2.52 24.68
CA LEU A 223 -1.30 -3.73 25.27
C LEU A 223 -0.49 -4.08 26.51
N SER A 224 -1.15 -4.10 27.68
CA SER A 224 -0.57 -4.44 28.98
C SER A 224 -0.67 -5.94 29.28
N ASP A 225 0.09 -6.41 30.27
CA ASP A 225 -0.08 -7.75 30.87
C ASP A 225 -0.49 -7.60 32.35
N PRO A 226 -1.73 -7.97 32.74
CA PRO A 226 -2.81 -8.47 31.90
C PRO A 226 -3.42 -7.37 30.99
N PRO A 227 -4.09 -7.72 29.87
CA PRO A 227 -4.71 -6.74 29.00
C PRO A 227 -5.85 -5.99 29.69
N THR A 228 -5.91 -4.68 29.49
CA THR A 228 -7.01 -3.81 29.96
C THR A 228 -8.16 -3.66 28.97
N ARG A 229 -7.96 -4.12 27.72
CA ARG A 229 -8.95 -4.16 26.65
C ARG A 229 -8.88 -5.49 25.89
N PRO A 230 -9.93 -5.85 25.14
CA PRO A 230 -9.88 -7.00 24.24
C PRO A 230 -8.71 -6.92 23.25
N ILE A 231 -8.13 -8.08 22.98
CA ILE A 231 -7.12 -8.28 21.92
C ILE A 231 -7.81 -8.22 20.58
N THR A 232 -7.23 -7.50 19.64
CA THR A 232 -7.68 -7.45 18.25
C THR A 232 -6.77 -8.27 17.35
N VAL A 233 -7.35 -9.11 16.50
CA VAL A 233 -6.63 -10.01 15.59
C VAL A 233 -7.11 -9.78 14.17
N GLY A 234 -6.21 -9.36 13.28
CA GLY A 234 -6.47 -9.26 11.85
C GLY A 234 -6.04 -10.53 11.14
N VAL A 235 -6.93 -11.14 10.37
CA VAL A 235 -6.68 -12.37 9.59
C VAL A 235 -6.90 -12.07 8.12
N HIS A 236 -5.92 -12.38 7.29
CA HIS A 236 -6.07 -12.27 5.84
C HIS A 236 -6.26 -13.65 5.20
N VAL A 237 -7.37 -13.81 4.47
CA VAL A 237 -7.70 -15.04 3.74
C VAL A 237 -7.95 -14.73 2.26
N ARG A 238 -7.11 -15.27 1.38
CA ARG A 238 -7.31 -15.26 -0.07
C ARG A 238 -8.13 -16.49 -0.48
N TRP A 239 -9.45 -16.32 -0.57
CA TRP A 239 -10.36 -17.44 -0.84
C TRP A 239 -10.60 -17.72 -2.33
N GLY A 240 -10.58 -16.69 -3.20
CA GLY A 240 -10.85 -16.87 -4.63
C GLY A 240 -10.03 -17.98 -5.32
N ASP A 241 -8.79 -18.19 -4.89
CA ASP A 241 -7.90 -19.22 -5.42
C ASP A 241 -8.26 -20.65 -4.91
N MET A 242 -8.99 -20.76 -3.80
CA MET A 242 -9.42 -22.02 -3.18
C MET A 242 -10.67 -22.63 -3.82
N ALA A 243 -11.61 -21.82 -4.31
CA ALA A 243 -12.79 -22.34 -5.01
C ALA A 243 -12.38 -23.20 -6.24
N ALA A 244 -11.25 -22.85 -6.87
CA ALA A 244 -10.64 -23.64 -7.94
C ALA A 244 -9.85 -24.86 -7.44
N SER A 245 -9.41 -24.87 -6.17
CA SER A 245 -8.54 -25.90 -5.57
C SER A 245 -9.25 -26.85 -4.60
N LEU A 246 -10.58 -26.83 -4.49
CA LEU A 246 -11.34 -27.81 -3.69
C LEU A 246 -11.06 -29.28 -4.07
N ASN A 247 -10.40 -29.53 -5.21
CA ASN A 247 -9.90 -30.85 -5.61
C ASN A 247 -8.42 -31.12 -5.29
N ARG A 248 -7.64 -30.15 -4.81
CA ARG A 248 -6.20 -30.31 -4.55
C ARG A 248 -5.75 -29.53 -3.30
N THR A 249 -5.42 -30.31 -2.26
CA THR A 249 -4.42 -30.06 -1.21
C THR A 249 -4.64 -29.04 -0.08
N GLY A 250 -5.75 -28.31 0.02
CA GLY A 250 -6.07 -27.54 1.25
C GLY A 250 -5.07 -26.43 1.62
N ALA A 251 -4.19 -26.04 0.70
CA ALA A 251 -3.19 -25.00 0.89
C ALA A 251 -3.66 -23.69 0.24
N PHE A 252 -3.81 -22.64 1.04
CA PHE A 252 -4.19 -21.32 0.56
C PHE A 252 -3.02 -20.67 -0.18
N TYR A 253 -3.18 -20.37 -1.47
CA TYR A 253 -2.15 -19.62 -2.20
C TYR A 253 -1.98 -18.23 -1.55
N GLY A 254 -0.78 -17.95 -1.05
CA GLY A 254 -0.45 -16.68 -0.40
C GLY A 254 -1.19 -16.39 0.92
N SER A 255 -1.92 -17.33 1.51
CA SER A 255 -2.51 -17.15 2.86
C SER A 255 -1.97 -18.18 3.86
N MET A 256 -2.20 -17.92 5.15
CA MET A 256 -1.96 -18.92 6.18
C MET A 256 -2.99 -20.05 6.07
N GLY A 257 -2.60 -21.28 6.43
CA GLY A 257 -3.53 -22.42 6.51
C GLY A 257 -4.63 -22.18 7.55
N ILE A 258 -5.87 -22.56 7.26
CA ILE A 258 -6.98 -22.45 8.23
C ILE A 258 -6.67 -23.20 9.52
N THR A 259 -6.09 -24.39 9.45
CA THR A 259 -5.70 -25.16 10.65
C THR A 259 -4.73 -24.38 11.54
N ASP A 260 -3.77 -23.68 10.94
CA ASP A 260 -2.82 -22.83 11.67
C ASP A 260 -3.51 -21.60 12.26
N ILE A 261 -4.39 -20.93 11.50
CA ILE A 261 -5.19 -19.80 11.98
C ILE A 261 -6.00 -20.21 13.20
N VAL A 262 -6.74 -21.32 13.11
CA VAL A 262 -7.59 -21.85 14.20
C VAL A 262 -6.74 -22.18 15.43
N ARG A 263 -5.60 -22.86 15.25
CA ARG A 263 -4.66 -23.16 16.35
C ARG A 263 -4.20 -21.88 17.06
N ILE A 264 -3.73 -20.89 16.31
CA ILE A 264 -3.21 -19.64 16.88
C ILE A 264 -4.33 -18.86 17.59
N LEU A 265 -5.53 -18.80 17.02
CA LEU A 265 -6.67 -18.15 17.67
C LEU A 265 -7.04 -18.83 19.00
N ARG A 266 -6.92 -20.16 19.09
CA ARG A 266 -7.10 -20.89 20.36
C ARG A 266 -6.02 -20.50 21.37
N ASP A 267 -4.76 -20.42 20.96
CA ASP A 267 -3.65 -20.01 21.83
C ASP A 267 -3.83 -18.57 22.35
N ILE A 268 -4.26 -17.64 21.48
CA ILE A 268 -4.59 -16.24 21.85
C ILE A 268 -5.71 -16.22 22.90
N ARG A 269 -6.78 -16.99 22.68
CA ARG A 269 -7.90 -17.10 23.62
C ARG A 269 -7.48 -17.71 24.96
N ALA A 270 -6.68 -18.77 24.92
CA ALA A 270 -6.17 -19.40 26.14
C ALA A 270 -5.31 -18.44 26.96
N ARG A 271 -4.55 -17.55 26.29
CA ARG A 271 -3.69 -16.57 26.95
C ARG A 271 -4.46 -15.40 27.57
N TRP A 272 -5.39 -14.80 26.83
CA TRP A 272 -5.99 -13.51 27.23
C TRP A 272 -7.50 -13.53 27.49
N GLY A 273 -8.17 -14.62 27.17
CA GLY A 273 -9.56 -14.88 27.58
C GLY A 273 -10.54 -13.75 27.26
N VAL A 274 -11.35 -13.39 28.26
CA VAL A 274 -12.36 -12.33 28.21
C VAL A 274 -11.91 -11.17 29.09
N VAL A 275 -11.90 -9.96 28.53
CA VAL A 275 -11.48 -8.72 29.19
C VAL A 275 -12.65 -7.74 29.18
N GLY A 276 -13.11 -7.31 30.36
CA GLY A 276 -14.23 -6.36 30.46
C GLY A 276 -15.55 -6.87 29.87
N GLY A 277 -15.77 -8.19 29.85
CA GLY A 277 -16.98 -8.81 29.27
C GLY A 277 -16.92 -9.02 27.76
N ALA A 278 -15.81 -8.71 27.09
CA ALA A 278 -15.60 -9.00 25.67
C ALA A 278 -14.38 -9.91 25.48
N GLY A 279 -14.50 -10.94 24.64
CA GLY A 279 -13.36 -11.80 24.29
C GLY A 279 -12.57 -11.25 23.11
N VAL A 280 -11.73 -12.11 22.52
CA VAL A 280 -10.86 -11.77 21.39
C VAL A 280 -11.70 -11.28 20.20
N GLN A 281 -11.36 -10.12 19.66
CA GLN A 281 -12.00 -9.53 18.49
C GLN A 281 -11.22 -9.92 17.25
N VAL A 282 -11.86 -10.61 16.30
CA VAL A 282 -11.20 -11.14 15.11
C VAL A 282 -11.81 -10.50 13.87
N LYS A 283 -10.98 -9.82 13.08
CA LYS A 283 -11.34 -9.23 11.80
C LYS A 283 -10.76 -10.06 10.66
N ILE A 284 -11.61 -10.52 9.75
CA ILE A 284 -11.22 -11.41 8.66
C ILE A 284 -11.39 -10.64 7.35
N ALA A 285 -10.28 -10.21 6.76
CA ALA A 285 -10.28 -9.63 5.42
C ALA A 285 -10.24 -10.75 4.38
N MET A 286 -11.25 -10.78 3.50
CA MET A 286 -11.45 -11.84 2.51
C MET A 286 -11.52 -11.28 1.10
N GLN A 287 -10.68 -11.80 0.21
CA GLN A 287 -10.82 -11.49 -1.22
C GLN A 287 -11.96 -12.35 -1.80
N ASN A 288 -13.10 -11.71 -2.11
CA ASN A 288 -14.35 -12.28 -2.67
C ASN A 288 -15.24 -13.04 -1.66
N SER A 289 -15.96 -12.33 -0.78
CA SER A 289 -16.84 -12.97 0.23
C SER A 289 -18.19 -13.44 -0.31
N THR A 290 -18.68 -12.87 -1.42
CA THR A 290 -20.05 -13.05 -1.94
C THR A 290 -20.39 -14.48 -2.35
N ASN A 291 -19.40 -15.30 -2.75
CA ASN A 291 -19.60 -16.72 -3.10
C ASN A 291 -18.99 -17.70 -2.07
N ALA A 292 -18.43 -17.18 -0.98
CA ALA A 292 -17.42 -17.88 -0.19
C ALA A 292 -17.53 -17.73 1.33
N GLY A 293 -18.09 -16.62 1.80
CA GLY A 293 -18.05 -16.19 3.20
C GLY A 293 -18.61 -17.22 4.16
N GLY A 294 -19.70 -17.90 3.80
CA GLY A 294 -20.29 -18.96 4.62
C GLY A 294 -19.38 -20.19 4.81
N GLY A 295 -18.59 -20.54 3.79
CA GLY A 295 -17.65 -21.67 3.85
C GLY A 295 -16.40 -21.37 4.67
N VAL A 296 -15.90 -20.14 4.63
CA VAL A 296 -14.71 -19.72 5.41
C VAL A 296 -15.05 -19.56 6.88
N LEU A 297 -16.14 -18.84 7.17
CA LEU A 297 -16.58 -18.61 8.54
C LEU A 297 -16.91 -19.92 9.25
N SER A 298 -17.49 -20.89 8.56
CA SER A 298 -17.77 -22.21 9.14
C SER A 298 -16.52 -23.03 9.46
N GLN A 299 -15.43 -22.85 8.72
CA GLN A 299 -14.15 -23.53 8.99
C GLN A 299 -13.29 -22.80 10.04
N LEU A 300 -13.54 -21.50 10.25
CA LEU A 300 -12.91 -20.69 11.30
C LEU A 300 -13.66 -20.75 12.64
N ARG A 301 -14.80 -21.45 12.70
CA ARG A 301 -15.55 -21.68 13.93
C ARG A 301 -14.64 -22.28 15.00
N LEU A 302 -14.63 -21.65 16.16
CA LEU A 302 -13.85 -22.07 17.32
C LEU A 302 -14.75 -22.82 18.34
N ASP A 303 -15.80 -23.47 17.83
CA ASP A 303 -17.02 -23.90 18.52
C ASP A 303 -16.85 -25.13 19.44
N ASP A 304 -15.61 -25.52 19.77
CA ASP A 304 -15.34 -26.78 20.49
C ASP A 304 -15.70 -26.75 21.99
N THR A 305 -16.19 -25.62 22.55
CA THR A 305 -16.63 -25.50 23.96
C THR A 305 -17.62 -24.33 24.17
N ASP A 306 -18.37 -24.32 25.28
CA ASP A 306 -19.21 -23.19 25.76
C ASP A 306 -18.48 -21.83 25.80
N ALA A 307 -17.15 -21.83 25.72
CA ALA A 307 -16.31 -20.65 25.58
C ALA A 307 -16.34 -20.01 24.17
N GLY A 308 -16.89 -20.67 23.15
CA GLY A 308 -17.06 -20.18 21.77
C GLY A 308 -17.93 -18.92 21.66
N ALA A 309 -18.70 -18.59 22.71
CA ALA A 309 -19.58 -17.44 22.77
C ALA A 309 -18.87 -16.06 22.75
N TRP A 310 -17.55 -16.00 22.98
CA TRP A 310 -16.86 -14.74 23.26
C TRP A 310 -15.90 -14.24 22.17
N THR A 311 -15.80 -14.94 21.03
CA THR A 311 -15.00 -14.45 19.89
C THR A 311 -15.93 -13.79 18.87
N THR A 312 -15.85 -12.46 18.73
CA THR A 312 -16.58 -11.77 17.66
C THR A 312 -15.79 -11.90 16.37
N LEU A 313 -16.31 -12.65 15.41
CA LEU A 313 -15.79 -12.73 14.05
C LEU A 313 -16.48 -11.68 13.18
N GLU A 314 -15.72 -10.71 12.70
CA GLU A 314 -16.16 -9.69 11.75
C GLU A 314 -15.55 -9.99 10.37
N VAL A 315 -16.38 -10.23 9.36
CA VAL A 315 -15.89 -10.26 7.98
C VAL A 315 -15.74 -8.83 7.49
N VAL A 316 -14.55 -8.52 7.03
CA VAL A 316 -14.19 -7.25 6.42
C VAL A 316 -14.32 -7.43 4.90
N ASP A 317 -15.47 -7.03 4.36
CA ASP A 317 -15.77 -6.94 2.93
C ASP A 317 -16.70 -5.74 2.70
N SER A 318 -16.14 -4.54 2.82
CA SER A 318 -16.92 -3.30 2.71
C SER A 318 -17.24 -2.90 1.26
N GLY A 319 -16.66 -3.60 0.27
CA GLY A 319 -16.62 -3.18 -1.12
C GLY A 319 -15.59 -2.07 -1.39
N ASP A 320 -14.86 -1.60 -0.37
CA ASP A 320 -13.72 -0.69 -0.48
C ASP A 320 -12.42 -1.42 -0.05
N PRO A 321 -11.60 -1.87 -1.01
CA PRO A 321 -10.36 -2.60 -0.72
C PRO A 321 -9.34 -1.83 0.12
N ILE A 322 -9.40 -0.50 0.13
CA ILE A 322 -8.53 0.37 0.93
C ILE A 322 -9.04 0.39 2.38
N ALA A 323 -10.34 0.58 2.58
CA ALA A 323 -10.94 0.50 3.91
C ALA A 323 -10.70 -0.87 4.55
N ASP A 324 -10.85 -1.95 3.77
CA ASP A 324 -10.61 -3.31 4.21
C ASP A 324 -9.14 -3.54 4.59
N LEU A 325 -8.21 -2.93 3.84
CA LEU A 325 -6.78 -3.02 4.11
C LEU A 325 -6.44 -2.35 5.44
N TYR A 326 -7.03 -1.20 5.71
CA TYR A 326 -6.86 -0.52 6.99
C TYR A 326 -7.47 -1.28 8.15
N ALA A 327 -8.69 -1.82 7.98
CA ALA A 327 -9.34 -2.64 9.00
C ALA A 327 -8.53 -3.90 9.33
N LEU A 328 -7.88 -4.50 8.34
CA LEU A 328 -6.93 -5.59 8.52
C LEU A 328 -5.66 -5.12 9.24
N SER A 329 -5.05 -4.02 8.81
CA SER A 329 -3.74 -3.55 9.32
C SER A 329 -3.79 -3.11 10.79
N ASN A 330 -4.93 -2.58 11.23
CA ASN A 330 -5.10 -1.99 12.55
C ASN A 330 -5.51 -3.01 13.63
N ASN A 331 -4.64 -4.01 13.88
CA ASN A 331 -4.84 -5.04 14.90
C ASN A 331 -3.56 -5.31 15.71
N ASP A 332 -3.72 -5.74 16.97
CA ASP A 332 -2.60 -6.10 17.86
C ASP A 332 -1.78 -7.24 17.26
N ILE A 333 -2.50 -8.24 16.73
CA ILE A 333 -1.92 -9.41 16.09
C ILE A 333 -2.41 -9.48 14.63
N LEU A 334 -1.50 -9.79 13.71
CA LEU A 334 -1.82 -10.08 12.31
C LEU A 334 -1.45 -11.52 11.98
N LEU A 335 -2.42 -12.28 11.47
CA LEU A 335 -2.24 -13.63 10.95
C LEU A 335 -2.33 -13.56 9.42
N VAL A 336 -1.17 -13.63 8.76
CA VAL A 336 -1.07 -13.34 7.33
C VAL A 336 -0.22 -14.38 6.61
N GLY A 337 -0.49 -14.57 5.32
CA GLY A 337 0.37 -15.36 4.44
C GLY A 337 1.25 -14.49 3.54
N GLY A 338 1.65 -15.08 2.42
CA GLY A 338 2.55 -14.48 1.42
C GLY A 338 1.94 -13.56 0.37
N SER A 339 0.65 -13.27 0.45
CA SER A 339 0.00 -12.40 -0.52
C SER A 339 0.57 -10.99 -0.40
N SER A 340 0.68 -10.29 -1.53
CA SER A 340 1.16 -8.92 -1.53
C SER A 340 0.20 -7.98 -0.77
N TYR A 341 -1.09 -8.32 -0.67
CA TYR A 341 -2.06 -7.56 0.13
C TYR A 341 -1.81 -7.72 1.64
N ALA A 342 -1.57 -8.95 2.10
CA ALA A 342 -1.17 -9.25 3.48
C ALA A 342 0.11 -8.52 3.87
N LEU A 343 1.07 -8.47 2.96
CA LEU A 343 2.33 -7.76 3.15
C LEU A 343 2.13 -6.24 3.25
N THR A 344 1.31 -5.65 2.36
CA THR A 344 0.96 -4.23 2.49
C THR A 344 0.27 -3.97 3.83
N ALA A 345 -0.61 -4.86 4.29
CA ALA A 345 -1.26 -4.72 5.60
C ALA A 345 -0.26 -4.71 6.75
N HIS A 346 0.75 -5.60 6.67
CA HIS A 346 1.84 -5.63 7.64
C HIS A 346 2.67 -4.32 7.65
N LEU A 347 2.99 -3.76 6.47
CA LEU A 347 3.76 -2.51 6.39
C LEU A 347 3.00 -1.30 6.94
N LEU A 348 1.66 -1.31 6.82
CA LEU A 348 0.78 -0.26 7.34
C LEU A 348 0.42 -0.43 8.82
N ALA A 349 0.64 -1.61 9.38
CA ALA A 349 0.29 -1.92 10.76
C ALA A 349 0.99 -0.97 11.74
N PRO A 350 0.31 -0.58 12.84
CA PRO A 350 0.92 0.29 13.85
C PRO A 350 2.16 -0.36 14.48
N PRO A 351 3.08 0.46 15.01
CA PRO A 351 4.22 -0.03 15.77
C PRO A 351 3.74 -0.62 17.11
N GLY A 352 4.49 -1.60 17.61
CA GLY A 352 4.02 -2.50 18.66
C GLY A 352 3.01 -3.51 18.12
N GLY A 353 3.04 -4.72 18.68
CA GLY A 353 2.23 -5.83 18.22
C GLY A 353 3.02 -6.85 17.40
N LEU A 354 2.31 -7.85 16.90
CA LEU A 354 2.88 -9.08 16.36
C LEU A 354 2.28 -9.43 14.99
N THR A 355 3.12 -9.73 14.02
CA THR A 355 2.72 -10.37 12.77
C THR A 355 3.22 -11.81 12.78
N ILE A 356 2.32 -12.78 12.65
CA ILE A 356 2.66 -14.18 12.41
C ILE A 356 2.49 -14.45 10.92
N ALA A 357 3.60 -14.76 10.26
CA ALA A 357 3.67 -14.90 8.80
C ALA A 357 3.71 -16.38 8.39
N GLY A 358 2.84 -16.79 7.47
CA GLY A 358 2.79 -18.15 6.93
C GLY A 358 4.05 -18.60 6.19
N HIS A 359 4.21 -19.92 6.05
CA HIS A 359 5.45 -20.60 5.64
C HIS A 359 6.09 -20.12 4.31
N ASN A 360 5.30 -19.72 3.30
CA ASN A 360 5.79 -19.63 1.92
C ASN A 360 6.27 -18.25 1.46
N SER A 361 6.59 -17.31 2.36
CA SER A 361 6.94 -15.93 1.94
C SER A 361 7.80 -15.15 2.92
N MET A 362 8.64 -15.81 3.71
CA MET A 362 9.48 -15.11 4.70
C MET A 362 10.45 -14.10 4.06
N HIS A 363 10.89 -14.32 2.82
CA HIS A 363 11.69 -13.34 2.08
C HIS A 363 10.96 -12.01 1.89
N LYS A 364 9.62 -12.02 1.84
CA LYS A 364 8.80 -10.81 1.72
C LYS A 364 8.76 -10.00 3.01
N PHE A 365 8.90 -10.63 4.16
CA PHE A 365 8.91 -9.99 5.48
C PHE A 365 10.33 -9.71 6.00
N ALA A 366 11.36 -9.97 5.18
CA ALA A 366 12.73 -9.68 5.55
C ALA A 366 12.90 -8.17 5.81
N ASN A 367 13.57 -7.83 6.92
CA ASN A 367 13.89 -6.46 7.33
C ASN A 367 12.67 -5.54 7.51
N THR A 368 11.47 -6.08 7.71
CA THR A 368 10.27 -5.26 7.97
C THR A 368 10.01 -4.99 9.45
N THR A 369 10.86 -5.48 10.36
CA THR A 369 10.72 -5.27 11.82
C THR A 369 11.22 -3.91 12.30
N GLY A 370 11.92 -3.14 11.44
CA GLY A 370 12.64 -1.91 11.81
C GLY A 370 11.78 -0.76 12.36
N PHE A 371 10.44 -0.87 12.34
CA PHE A 371 9.52 0.10 12.91
C PHE A 371 8.85 -0.37 14.21
N GLY A 372 9.39 -1.39 14.87
CA GLY A 372 8.93 -1.82 16.19
C GLY A 372 7.71 -2.74 16.19
N ARG A 373 7.41 -3.40 15.07
CA ARG A 373 6.44 -4.51 15.01
C ARG A 373 7.18 -5.83 14.86
N HIS A 374 6.89 -6.80 15.73
CA HIS A 374 7.52 -8.11 15.66
C HIS A 374 6.97 -8.93 14.50
N VAL A 375 7.84 -9.71 13.86
CA VAL A 375 7.46 -10.70 12.85
C VAL A 375 7.94 -12.06 13.30
N VAL A 376 7.03 -13.03 13.38
CA VAL A 376 7.33 -14.42 13.73
C VAL A 376 6.93 -15.31 12.55
N PRO A 377 7.87 -16.03 11.94
CA PRO A 377 7.55 -17.09 10.98
C PRO A 377 6.69 -18.15 11.64
N LEU A 378 5.68 -18.66 10.94
CA LEU A 378 4.80 -19.72 11.45
C LEU A 378 5.57 -20.98 11.87
N ALA A 379 6.67 -21.31 11.17
CA ALA A 379 7.55 -22.42 11.52
C ALA A 379 8.25 -22.26 12.88
N GLN A 380 8.35 -21.02 13.37
CA GLN A 380 8.99 -20.66 14.64
C GLN A 380 7.96 -20.26 15.71
N TYR A 381 6.68 -20.28 15.37
CA TYR A 381 5.62 -19.86 16.28
C TYR A 381 5.47 -20.84 17.44
N SER A 382 5.34 -20.27 18.64
CA SER A 382 4.92 -20.94 19.87
C SER A 382 3.94 -20.04 20.63
N PRO A 383 3.12 -20.57 21.55
CA PRO A 383 2.23 -19.74 22.37
C PRO A 383 2.95 -18.62 23.14
N ASP A 384 4.22 -18.81 23.51
CA ASP A 384 5.03 -17.77 24.16
C ASP A 384 5.38 -16.61 23.24
N SER A 385 5.37 -16.80 21.91
CA SER A 385 5.55 -15.73 20.93
C SER A 385 4.50 -14.64 21.06
N LEU A 386 3.32 -14.96 21.61
CA LEU A 386 2.24 -14.00 21.86
C LEU A 386 2.66 -12.89 22.83
N ARG A 387 3.68 -13.10 23.68
CA ARG A 387 4.23 -12.05 24.53
C ARG A 387 4.81 -10.88 23.74
N LEU A 388 5.29 -11.12 22.52
CA LEU A 388 5.79 -10.08 21.63
C LEU A 388 4.69 -9.11 21.16
N ALA A 389 3.41 -9.46 21.34
CA ALA A 389 2.31 -8.53 21.08
C ALA A 389 2.15 -7.48 22.20
N LEU A 390 2.63 -7.77 23.40
CA LEU A 390 2.62 -6.87 24.55
C LEU A 390 3.76 -5.87 24.32
N ARG A 391 3.44 -4.58 24.23
CA ARG A 391 4.45 -3.56 23.90
C ARG A 391 5.56 -3.59 24.94
N SER A 392 6.82 -3.72 24.50
CA SER A 392 7.94 -3.13 25.22
C SER A 392 7.94 -1.63 24.95
N ASP A 393 8.16 -0.84 25.99
CA ASP A 393 8.19 0.60 25.92
C ASP A 393 8.99 1.15 24.74
N SER A 394 8.44 2.24 24.21
CA SER A 394 9.04 3.14 23.25
C SER A 394 10.41 3.63 23.72
N THR A 395 11.47 3.01 23.21
CA THR A 395 12.77 3.65 22.96
C THR A 395 13.30 3.20 21.60
N ILE A 396 12.94 3.96 20.56
CA ILE A 396 13.79 4.18 19.38
C ILE A 396 13.90 5.69 19.23
#